data_AF-A0A7S0A1R5-F1
#
_entry.id   AF-A0A7S0A1R5-F1
#
_cell.length_a   1.000
_cell.length_b   1.000
_cell.length_c   1.000
_cell.angle_alpha   90.00
_cell.angle_beta   90.00
_cell.angle_gamma   90.00
#
_symmetry.space_group_name_H-M   'P 1'
#
loop_
_entity.id
_entity.type
_entity.pdbx_description
1 polymer ?
#
loop_
_entity_poly.entity_id
_entity_poly.type
_entity_poly.pdbx_seq_one_letter_code
_entity_poly.pdbx_strand_id
1 'polypeptide(L)'
;NFLIGFLVVFRAQQAYSRFWEGCTAIYTMQGEWFDATSALIAFCKGSSALKRDVMLFQHTLVRLVSMLNACVLMELSVGFDCHQSNTLPATKRALELELIDAEGIDSQSLLS
;
A
#
# COMPACT_ATOMS: atom_id res chain seq x y z
N ASN A 1 -21.72 -32.16 -23.54
CA ASN A 1 -20.64 -31.28 -23.03
C ASN A 1 -20.97 -30.71 -21.63
N PHE A 2 -21.39 -31.53 -20.67
CA PHE A 2 -21.83 -31.08 -19.32
C PHE A 2 -20.65 -30.96 -18.33
N LEU A 3 -19.73 -31.92 -18.36
CA LEU A 3 -18.57 -31.98 -17.45
C LEU A 3 -17.64 -30.77 -17.60
N ILE A 4 -17.47 -30.27 -18.82
CA ILE A 4 -16.66 -29.08 -19.10
C ILE A 4 -17.34 -27.83 -18.52
N GLY A 5 -18.66 -27.70 -18.67
CA GLY A 5 -19.43 -26.60 -18.06
C GLY A 5 -19.33 -26.61 -16.53
N PHE A 6 -19.50 -27.79 -15.92
CA PHE A 6 -19.33 -27.96 -14.47
C PHE A 6 -17.90 -27.61 -14.01
N LEU A 7 -16.87 -28.10 -14.71
CA LEU A 7 -15.48 -27.84 -14.37
C LEU A 7 -15.12 -26.35 -14.44
N VAL A 8 -15.63 -25.64 -15.45
CA VAL A 8 -15.42 -24.19 -15.60
C VAL A 8 -16.02 -23.43 -14.42
N VAL A 9 -17.28 -23.71 -14.07
CA VAL A 9 -17.95 -23.06 -12.93
C VAL A 9 -17.23 -23.36 -11.63
N PHE A 10 -16.83 -24.62 -11.41
CA PHE A 10 -16.11 -25.03 -10.21
C PHE A 10 -14.76 -24.30 -10.07
N ARG A 11 -13.98 -24.21 -11.16
CA ARG A 11 -12.72 -23.46 -11.16
C ARG A 11 -12.91 -21.97 -10.98
N ALA A 12 -13.93 -21.38 -11.61
CA ALA A 12 -14.26 -19.97 -11.45
C ALA A 12 -14.63 -19.64 -10.01
N GLN A 13 -15.42 -20.51 -9.35
CA GLN A 13 -15.78 -20.33 -7.94
C GLN A 13 -14.56 -20.37 -7.02
N GLN A 14 -13.63 -21.30 -7.24
CA GLN A 14 -12.38 -21.36 -6.47
C GLN A 14 -11.51 -20.12 -6.67
N ALA A 15 -11.39 -19.64 -7.92
CA ALA A 15 -10.64 -18.43 -8.23
C ALA A 15 -11.28 -17.19 -7.59
N TYR A 16 -12.62 -17.09 -7.63
CA TYR A 16 -13.38 -15.99 -7.05
C TYR A 16 -13.20 -15.90 -5.53
N SER A 17 -13.26 -17.04 -4.81
CA SER A 17 -12.99 -17.09 -3.37
C SER A 17 -11.63 -16.50 -3.04
N ARG A 18 -10.58 -16.95 -3.73
CA ARG A 18 -9.20 -16.48 -3.52
C ARG A 18 -9.03 -15.00 -3.85
N PHE A 19 -9.68 -14.52 -4.91
CA PHE A 19 -9.68 -13.11 -5.26
C PHE A 19 -10.29 -12.26 -4.14
N TRP A 20 -11.46 -12.65 -3.64
CA TRP A 20 -12.15 -11.90 -2.60
C TRP A 20 -11.44 -11.93 -1.25
N GLU A 21 -10.85 -13.08 -0.89
CA GLU A 21 -9.97 -13.21 0.28
C GLU A 21 -8.76 -12.27 0.17
N GLY A 22 -8.14 -12.21 -1.01
CA GLY A 22 -7.03 -11.30 -1.29
C GLY A 22 -7.42 -9.82 -1.16
N CYS A 23 -8.55 -9.42 -1.76
CA CYS A 23 -9.07 -8.06 -1.62
C CYS A 23 -9.33 -7.71 -0.14
N THR A 24 -9.97 -8.61 0.60
CA THR A 24 -10.26 -8.42 2.03
C THR A 24 -8.98 -8.22 2.83
N ALA A 25 -7.97 -9.06 2.61
CA ALA A 25 -6.68 -8.97 3.31
C ALA A 25 -5.99 -7.61 3.08
N ILE A 26 -6.03 -7.08 1.85
CA ILE A 26 -5.47 -5.77 1.50
C ILE A 26 -6.19 -4.65 2.25
N TYR A 27 -7.53 -4.66 2.24
CA TYR A 27 -8.31 -3.64 2.96
C TYR A 27 -8.11 -3.69 4.47
N THR A 28 -8.03 -4.89 5.05
CA THR A 28 -7.73 -5.05 6.48
C THR A 28 -6.36 -4.46 6.81
N MET A 29 -5.34 -4.79 6.03
CA MET A 29 -3.98 -4.27 6.20
C MET A 29 -3.92 -2.74 6.12
N GLN A 30 -4.60 -2.14 5.13
CA GLN A 30 -4.72 -0.69 5.02
C GLN A 30 -5.45 -0.06 6.22
N GLY A 31 -6.49 -0.72 6.72
CA GLY A 31 -7.23 -0.29 7.91
C GLY A 31 -6.35 -0.27 9.16
N GLU A 32 -5.61 -1.34 9.43
CA GLU A 32 -4.70 -1.44 10.58
C GLU A 32 -3.59 -0.37 10.52
N TRP A 33 -3.02 -0.11 9.35
CA TRP A 33 -2.03 0.94 9.18
C TRP A 33 -2.58 2.33 9.39
N PHE A 34 -3.80 2.59 8.90
CA PHE A 34 -4.48 3.85 9.14
C PHE A 34 -4.76 4.06 10.63
N ASP A 35 -5.24 3.02 11.32
CA ASP A 35 -5.52 3.08 12.75
C ASP A 35 -4.25 3.36 13.55
N ALA A 36 -3.16 2.62 13.28
CA ALA A 36 -1.85 2.84 13.90
C ALA A 36 -1.31 4.26 13.65
N THR A 37 -1.43 4.75 12.42
CA THR A 37 -1.05 6.12 12.04
C THR A 37 -1.87 7.16 12.81
N SER A 38 -3.18 6.94 12.91
CA SER A 38 -4.09 7.83 13.62
C SER A 38 -3.78 7.88 15.13
N ALA A 39 -3.46 6.74 15.73
CA ALA A 39 -3.06 6.62 17.13
C ALA A 39 -1.74 7.37 17.40
N LEU A 40 -0.75 7.22 16.51
CA LEU A 40 0.53 7.94 16.63
C LEU A 40 0.34 9.46 16.52
N ILE A 41 -0.49 9.94 15.58
CA ILE A 41 -0.83 11.35 15.46
C ILE A 41 -1.58 11.85 16.71
N ALA A 42 -2.48 11.03 17.27
CA ALA A 42 -3.19 11.37 18.50
C ALA A 42 -2.25 11.49 19.71
N PHE A 43 -1.25 10.60 19.85
CA PHE A 43 -0.24 10.70 20.91
C PHE A 43 0.60 11.96 20.82
N CYS A 44 0.86 12.47 19.62
CA CYS A 44 1.56 13.74 19.45
C CYS A 44 0.83 14.92 20.10
N LYS A 45 -0.51 14.87 20.27
CA LYS A 45 -1.27 15.94 20.94
C LYS A 45 -0.96 16.08 22.43
N GLY A 46 -0.51 15.01 23.08
CA GLY A 46 -0.12 15.01 24.49
C GLY A 46 1.36 15.33 24.72
N SER A 47 2.14 15.50 23.67
CA SER A 47 3.58 15.74 23.78
C SER A 47 3.89 17.18 24.20
N SER A 48 4.87 17.35 25.08
CA SER A 48 5.44 18.66 25.45
C SER A 48 6.52 19.14 24.48
N ALA A 49 6.74 18.42 23.37
CA ALA A 49 7.72 18.77 22.34
C ALA A 49 7.34 20.05 21.57
N LEU A 50 8.31 20.62 20.84
CA LEU A 50 8.07 21.79 20.01
C LEU A 50 7.05 21.44 18.91
N LYS A 51 6.11 22.36 18.64
CA LYS A 51 5.10 22.16 17.58
C LYS A 51 5.72 21.87 16.20
N ARG A 52 6.93 22.42 15.94
CA ARG A 52 7.70 22.19 14.73
C ARG A 52 8.11 20.72 14.60
N ASP A 53 8.60 20.11 15.68
CA ASP A 53 9.09 18.74 15.69
C ASP A 53 7.93 17.75 15.57
N VAL A 54 6.80 18.06 16.22
CA VAL A 54 5.55 17.30 16.07
C VAL A 54 5.04 17.34 14.62
N MET A 55 5.06 18.52 14.00
CA MET A 55 4.66 18.67 12.60
C MET A 55 5.59 17.89 11.67
N LEU A 56 6.91 17.97 11.88
CA LEU A 56 7.90 17.23 11.09
C LEU A 56 7.67 15.71 11.22
N PHE A 57 7.49 15.20 12.43
CA PHE A 57 7.18 13.80 12.67
C PHE A 57 5.90 13.35 11.94
N GLN A 58 4.81 14.13 12.06
CA GLN A 58 3.54 13.80 11.39
C GLN A 58 3.68 13.76 9.87
N HIS A 59 4.41 14.72 9.28
CA HIS A 59 4.67 14.73 7.84
C HIS A 59 5.50 13.52 7.40
N THR A 60 6.58 13.20 8.11
CA THR A 60 7.41 12.03 7.81
C THR A 60 6.60 10.74 7.91
N LEU A 61 5.78 10.60 8.96
CA LEU A 61 4.96 9.42 9.18
C LEU A 61 3.93 9.21 8.07
N VAL A 62 3.20 10.26 7.66
CA VAL A 62 2.23 10.16 6.56
C VAL A 62 2.90 9.78 5.24
N ARG A 63 4.07 10.35 4.94
CA ARG A 63 4.85 10.02 3.75
C ARG A 63 5.32 8.56 3.75
N LEU A 64 5.83 8.06 4.88
CA LEU A 64 6.25 6.66 5.02
C LEU A 64 5.09 5.69 4.80
N VAL A 65 3.92 5.98 5.36
CA VAL A 65 2.72 5.15 5.21
C VAL A 65 2.18 5.20 3.77
N SER A 66 2.27 6.35 3.10
CA SER A 66 1.94 6.49 1.68
C SER A 66 2.86 5.63 0.80
N MET A 67 4.18 5.69 1.02
CA MET A 67 5.15 4.85 0.30
C MET A 67 4.93 3.37 0.55
N LEU A 68 4.70 2.98 1.81
CA LEU A 68 4.44 1.60 2.18
C LEU A 68 3.22 1.04 1.43
N ASN A 69 2.14 1.82 1.35
CA ASN A 69 0.95 1.45 0.59
C ASN A 69 1.23 1.33 -0.92
N ALA A 70 2.01 2.25 -1.49
CA ALA A 70 2.42 2.18 -2.88
C ALA A 70 3.30 0.95 -3.19
N CYS A 71 4.24 0.59 -2.30
CA CYS A 71 5.08 -0.61 -2.43
C CYS A 71 4.24 -1.88 -2.44
N VAL A 72 3.27 -2.00 -1.53
CA VAL A 72 2.41 -3.19 -1.47
C VAL A 72 1.53 -3.32 -2.71
N LEU A 73 0.96 -2.22 -3.20
CA LEU A 73 0.21 -2.23 -4.46
C LEU A 73 1.08 -2.58 -5.66
N MET A 74 2.32 -2.11 -5.69
CA MET A 74 3.30 -2.48 -6.72
C MET A 74 3.59 -3.98 -6.69
N GLU A 75 3.95 -4.54 -5.53
CA GLU A 75 4.27 -5.97 -5.41
C GLU A 75 3.09 -6.85 -5.83
N LEU A 76 1.88 -6.46 -5.45
CA LEU A 76 0.66 -7.14 -5.87
C LEU A 76 0.46 -7.07 -7.39
N SER A 77 0.74 -5.92 -8.01
CA SER A 77 0.63 -5.74 -9.46
C SER A 77 1.63 -6.61 -10.25
N VAL A 78 2.87 -6.74 -9.76
CA VAL A 78 3.92 -7.56 -10.40
C VAL A 78 3.49 -9.04 -10.52
N GLY A 79 2.71 -9.54 -9.57
CA GLY A 79 2.15 -10.89 -9.62
C GLY A 79 1.19 -11.14 -10.79
N PHE A 80 0.62 -10.09 -11.39
CA PHE A 80 -0.29 -10.19 -12.55
C PHE A 80 0.42 -10.10 -13.91
N ASP A 81 1.65 -9.56 -13.98
CA ASP A 81 2.31 -9.20 -15.24
C ASP A 81 3.32 -10.23 -15.79
N CYS A 82 3.35 -11.47 -15.30
CA CYS A 82 4.29 -12.51 -15.78
C CYS A 82 4.05 -13.01 -17.22
N HIS A 83 3.28 -12.29 -18.05
CA HIS A 83 3.07 -12.59 -19.47
C HIS A 83 3.27 -11.41 -20.43
N GLN A 84 3.97 -10.34 -20.04
CA GLN A 84 4.35 -9.28 -21.00
C GLN A 84 5.83 -8.90 -20.89
N SER A 85 6.64 -9.55 -21.74
CA SER A 85 8.04 -9.22 -22.02
C SER A 85 8.16 -7.90 -22.79
N ASN A 86 7.84 -6.76 -22.16
CA ASN A 86 8.30 -5.45 -22.62
C ASN A 86 8.45 -4.50 -21.42
N THR A 87 9.65 -4.51 -20.89
CA THR A 87 10.13 -3.85 -19.67
C THR A 87 9.96 -2.33 -19.72
N LEU A 88 8.99 -1.80 -18.98
CA LEU A 88 9.09 -0.45 -18.41
C LEU A 88 9.59 -0.61 -16.96
N PRO A 89 10.61 0.16 -16.53
CA PRO A 89 11.19 -0.01 -15.20
C PRO A 89 10.12 0.22 -14.13
N ALA A 90 10.06 -0.67 -13.13
CA ALA A 90 9.10 -0.67 -12.02
C ALA A 90 8.84 0.72 -11.40
N THR A 91 9.84 1.60 -11.48
CA THR A 91 9.81 3.01 -11.09
C THR A 91 8.68 3.83 -11.74
N LYS A 92 8.29 3.53 -13.00
CA LYS A 92 7.23 4.30 -13.69
C LYS A 92 5.81 3.99 -13.18
N ARG A 93 5.55 2.74 -12.74
CA ARG A 93 4.24 2.35 -12.19
C ARG A 93 4.03 2.84 -10.75
N ALA A 94 5.10 2.89 -9.96
CA ALA A 94 5.10 3.57 -8.66
C ALA A 94 4.70 5.05 -8.77
N LEU A 95 5.05 5.68 -9.90
CA LEU A 95 4.81 7.10 -10.17
C LEU A 95 3.37 7.36 -10.64
N GLU A 96 2.69 6.36 -11.22
CA GLU A 96 1.25 6.41 -11.54
C GLU A 96 0.37 6.20 -10.31
N LEU A 97 0.85 5.45 -9.31
CA LEU A 97 0.26 5.44 -7.98
C LEU A 97 0.62 6.77 -7.33
N GLU A 98 -0.25 7.76 -7.46
CA GLU A 98 -0.11 9.15 -6.98
C GLU A 98 0.48 9.20 -5.55
N LEU A 99 1.81 9.22 -5.47
CA LEU A 99 2.56 9.23 -4.22
C LEU A 99 2.38 10.61 -3.60
N ILE A 100 1.97 10.65 -2.33
CA ILE A 100 1.91 11.89 -1.57
C ILE A 100 3.36 12.29 -1.24
N ASP A 101 4.02 12.96 -2.18
CA ASP A 101 5.29 13.64 -2.02
C ASP A 101 6.48 12.74 -1.61
N ALA A 102 6.97 11.94 -2.56
CA ALA A 102 8.16 11.11 -2.39
C ALA A 102 9.48 11.90 -2.31
N GLU A 103 9.53 13.10 -2.91
CA GLU A 103 10.73 13.96 -2.95
C GLU A 103 10.97 14.72 -1.63
N GLY A 104 9.97 14.83 -0.77
CA GLY A 104 10.09 15.50 0.54
C GLY A 104 10.84 14.73 1.63
N ILE A 105 11.27 13.48 1.39
CA ILE A 105 12.15 12.73 2.30
C ILE A 105 13.61 13.12 2.02
N ASP A 106 13.99 14.31 2.47
CA ASP A 106 15.41 14.67 2.55
C ASP A 106 16.08 13.92 3.72
N SER A 107 17.36 13.59 3.54
CA SER A 107 18.25 13.00 4.54
C SER A 107 18.22 13.71 5.90
N GLN A 108 17.93 15.02 5.95
CA GLN A 108 17.78 15.74 7.21
C GLN A 108 16.49 15.43 7.98
N SER A 109 15.43 14.98 7.30
CA SER A 109 14.19 14.53 7.97
C SER A 109 14.33 13.16 8.65
N LEU A 110 15.38 12.39 8.32
CA LEU A 110 15.67 11.07 8.91
C LEU A 110 16.70 11.14 10.05
N LEU A 111 17.37 12.28 10.23
CA LEU A 111 18.48 12.46 11.17
C LEU A 111 18.12 13.33 12.39
N SER A 112 16.91 13.91 12.42
CA SER A 112 16.39 14.72 13.54
C SER A 112 15.39 13.95 14.38
#